data_AF-A0A958B2X6-F1
#
_entry.id   AF-A0A958B2X6-F1
#
_cell.length_a   1.000
_cell.length_b   1.000
_cell.length_c   1.000
_cell.angle_alpha   90.00
_cell.angle_beta   90.00
_cell.angle_gamma   90.00
#
_symmetry.space_group_name_H-M   'P 1'
#
loop_
_entity.id
_entity.type
_entity.pdbx_description
1 polymer ?
#
loop_
_entity_poly.entity_id
_entity_poly.type
_entity_poly.pdbx_seq_one_letter_code
_entity_poly.pdbx_strand_id
1 'polypeptide(L)'
;MTRSLQRQRSRSPALGRRLWLALLIWAALSASVILGVGRLLTRPPHVVRPAMADVGSRPVSDPGFSPPTAQSGAQLLPDNTSTSVQAVQAAPVAALPASPTLNQPVISTQAPSAPRALMDVPRYPQERNLNCELRSATVLAAFYGWNFAWKELFVVVGHDPNGDPNIGFVGRSMDDPVGGIYPAGYGVHADPVARGLRRLGIAASAHHGVDAAWLRDQIYAGR
;
A
#
# COMPACT_ATOMS: atom_id res chain seq x y z
N MET A 1 -2.09 -64.87 -84.64
CA MET A 1 -3.12 -65.18 -83.62
C MET A 1 -2.43 -65.64 -82.34
N THR A 2 -2.43 -64.84 -81.28
CA THR A 2 -2.77 -65.20 -79.88
C THR A 2 -2.15 -64.24 -78.85
N ARG A 3 -3.03 -63.76 -77.96
CA ARG A 3 -2.85 -63.41 -76.53
C ARG A 3 -1.87 -62.28 -76.17
N SER A 4 -2.40 -61.09 -75.85
CA SER A 4 -2.92 -60.68 -74.52
C SER A 4 -1.87 -60.69 -73.42
N LEU A 5 -1.67 -59.54 -72.75
CA LEU A 5 -1.59 -59.41 -71.28
C LEU A 5 -1.44 -57.93 -70.90
N GLN A 6 -2.56 -57.24 -70.77
CA GLN A 6 -2.64 -55.90 -70.19
C GLN A 6 -2.69 -56.03 -68.67
N ARG A 7 -1.55 -55.82 -68.00
CA ARG A 7 -1.39 -55.97 -66.55
C ARG A 7 -1.80 -54.68 -65.84
N GLN A 8 -3.06 -54.60 -65.44
CA GLN A 8 -3.63 -53.50 -64.67
C GLN A 8 -3.07 -53.53 -63.23
N ARG A 9 -2.18 -52.60 -62.88
CA ARG A 9 -1.68 -52.42 -61.50
C ARG A 9 -2.70 -51.60 -60.69
N SER A 10 -3.45 -52.27 -59.82
CA SER A 10 -4.29 -51.63 -58.80
C SER A 10 -3.42 -50.92 -57.75
N ARG A 11 -3.45 -49.58 -57.71
CA ARG A 11 -2.88 -48.79 -56.61
C ARG A 11 -3.79 -48.88 -55.39
N SER A 12 -3.24 -49.36 -54.28
CA SER A 12 -3.96 -49.64 -53.03
C SER A 12 -4.43 -48.34 -52.34
N PRO A 13 -5.72 -48.21 -51.95
CA PRO A 13 -6.29 -47.00 -51.35
C PRO A 13 -5.89 -46.75 -49.87
N ALA A 14 -5.00 -47.55 -49.31
CA ALA A 14 -4.69 -47.54 -47.88
C ALA A 14 -3.95 -46.28 -47.39
N LEU A 15 -3.19 -45.61 -48.27
CA LEU A 15 -2.37 -44.45 -47.88
C LEU A 15 -3.24 -43.19 -47.65
N GLY A 16 -4.28 -43.00 -48.47
CA GLY A 16 -5.17 -41.83 -48.36
C GLY A 16 -5.99 -41.82 -47.07
N ARG A 17 -6.37 -43.00 -46.59
CA ARG A 17 -7.20 -43.13 -45.38
C ARG A 17 -6.43 -42.82 -44.09
N ARG A 18 -5.13 -43.12 -44.04
CA ARG A 18 -4.25 -42.80 -42.90
C ARG A 18 -3.97 -41.30 -42.80
N LEU A 19 -3.74 -40.65 -43.94
CA LEU A 19 -3.57 -39.19 -44.02
C LEU A 19 -4.83 -38.43 -43.58
N TRP A 20 -6.01 -38.89 -44.00
CA TRP A 20 -7.27 -38.30 -43.59
C TRP A 20 -7.53 -38.39 -42.08
N LEU A 21 -7.23 -39.54 -41.46
CA LEU A 21 -7.37 -39.72 -40.02
C LEU A 21 -6.41 -38.81 -39.23
N ALA A 22 -5.17 -38.67 -39.68
CA ALA A 22 -4.19 -37.80 -39.04
C ALA A 22 -4.63 -36.32 -39.05
N LEU A 23 -5.21 -35.85 -40.17
CA LEU A 23 -5.73 -34.48 -40.28
C LEU A 23 -6.91 -34.22 -39.34
N LEU A 24 -7.83 -35.17 -39.20
CA LEU A 24 -8.98 -35.03 -38.29
C LEU A 24 -8.56 -34.97 -36.82
N ILE A 25 -7.59 -35.80 -36.41
CA ILE A 25 -7.06 -35.77 -35.04
C ILE A 25 -6.37 -34.43 -34.76
N TRP A 26 -5.56 -33.94 -35.69
CA TRP A 26 -4.87 -32.66 -35.54
C TRP A 26 -5.85 -31.48 -35.44
N ALA A 27 -6.91 -31.49 -36.26
CA ALA A 27 -7.95 -30.46 -36.21
C ALA A 27 -8.73 -30.47 -34.87
N ALA A 28 -9.07 -31.65 -34.36
CA ALA A 28 -9.76 -31.80 -33.07
C ALA A 28 -8.91 -31.29 -31.89
N LEU A 29 -7.62 -31.62 -31.86
CA LEU A 29 -6.71 -31.13 -30.81
C LEU A 29 -6.56 -29.61 -30.87
N SER A 30 -6.40 -29.04 -32.06
CA SER A 30 -6.27 -27.60 -32.25
C SER A 30 -7.54 -26.85 -31.81
N ALA A 31 -8.72 -27.36 -32.16
CA ALA A 31 -9.99 -26.77 -31.72
C ALA A 31 -10.15 -26.81 -30.20
N SER A 32 -9.71 -27.90 -29.55
CA SER A 32 -9.78 -28.06 -28.10
C SER A 32 -8.89 -27.04 -27.37
N VAL A 33 -7.69 -26.76 -27.89
CA VAL A 33 -6.78 -25.73 -27.34
C VAL A 33 -7.38 -24.33 -27.48
N ILE A 34 -7.92 -23.99 -28.66
CA ILE A 34 -8.52 -22.67 -28.90
C ILE A 34 -9.74 -22.44 -27.99
N LEU A 35 -10.60 -23.44 -27.84
CA LEU A 35 -11.77 -23.36 -26.94
C LEU A 35 -11.37 -23.31 -25.46
N GLY A 36 -10.31 -24.02 -25.06
CA GLY A 36 -9.78 -23.99 -23.70
C GLY A 36 -9.20 -22.62 -23.31
N VAL A 37 -8.41 -22.01 -24.18
CA VAL A 37 -7.82 -20.67 -23.96
C VAL A 37 -8.89 -19.58 -23.97
N GLY A 38 -9.88 -19.67 -24.87
CA GLY A 38 -10.99 -18.72 -24.94
C GLY A 38 -11.81 -18.69 -23.64
N ARG A 39 -12.07 -19.85 -23.03
CA ARG A 39 -12.80 -19.94 -21.74
C ARG A 39 -12.02 -19.43 -20.54
N LEU A 40 -10.69 -19.31 -20.63
CA LEU A 40 -9.86 -18.75 -19.56
C LEU A 40 -9.88 -17.21 -19.57
N LEU A 41 -10.08 -16.60 -20.74
CA LEU A 41 -10.10 -15.14 -20.92
C LEU A 41 -11.47 -14.50 -20.68
N THR A 42 -12.56 -15.27 -20.69
CA THR A 42 -13.93 -14.76 -20.47
C THR A 42 -14.46 -15.03 -19.07
N ARG A 43 -13.63 -15.40 -18.11
CA ARG A 43 -14.08 -15.44 -16.71
C ARG A 43 -14.36 -13.99 -16.30
N PRO A 44 -15.61 -13.60 -15.98
CA PRO A 44 -15.85 -12.30 -15.38
C PRO A 44 -14.94 -12.18 -14.16
N PRO A 45 -14.35 -11.01 -13.88
CA PRO A 45 -13.58 -10.84 -12.67
C PRO A 45 -14.49 -11.27 -11.52
N HIS A 46 -14.08 -12.32 -10.81
CA HIS A 46 -14.74 -12.68 -9.57
C HIS A 46 -14.56 -11.46 -8.69
N VAL A 47 -15.61 -10.65 -8.58
CA VAL A 47 -15.78 -9.75 -7.46
C VAL A 47 -15.90 -10.68 -6.27
N VAL A 48 -14.75 -10.98 -5.67
CA VAL A 48 -14.70 -11.58 -4.34
C VAL A 48 -15.31 -10.52 -3.45
N ARG A 49 -16.64 -10.56 -3.29
CA ARG A 49 -17.28 -9.96 -2.14
C ARG A 49 -16.68 -10.71 -0.95
N PRO A 50 -15.83 -10.09 -0.12
CA PRO A 50 -15.44 -10.75 1.11
C PRO A 50 -16.74 -11.02 1.86
N ALA A 51 -16.98 -12.29 2.18
CA ALA A 51 -17.99 -12.63 3.16
C ALA A 51 -17.63 -11.81 4.40
N MET A 52 -18.47 -10.82 4.73
CA MET A 52 -18.42 -10.17 6.03
C MET A 52 -18.73 -11.28 7.03
N ALA A 53 -17.68 -11.94 7.50
CA ALA A 53 -17.76 -12.75 8.68
C ALA A 53 -18.22 -11.79 9.78
N ASP A 54 -19.39 -12.11 10.34
CA ASP A 54 -19.93 -11.52 11.54
C ASP A 54 -18.92 -11.76 12.67
N VAL A 55 -17.94 -10.87 12.79
CA VAL A 55 -16.96 -10.88 13.88
C VAL A 55 -17.70 -10.33 15.09
N GLY A 56 -18.32 -11.27 15.82
CA GLY A 56 -18.89 -11.02 17.13
C GLY A 56 -17.90 -10.23 17.98
N SER A 57 -18.38 -9.10 18.48
CA SER A 57 -17.73 -8.22 19.43
C SER A 57 -17.31 -9.01 20.69
N ARG A 58 -16.04 -9.43 20.73
CA ARG A 58 -15.38 -9.85 21.96
C ARG A 58 -14.91 -8.60 22.70
N PRO A 59 -15.23 -8.43 24.00
CA PRO A 59 -14.61 -7.40 24.82
C PRO A 59 -13.11 -7.73 24.95
N VAL A 60 -12.26 -6.86 24.39
CA VAL A 60 -10.83 -6.90 24.60
C VAL A 60 -10.58 -6.35 26.00
N SER A 61 -10.24 -7.22 26.93
CA SER A 61 -9.63 -6.84 28.20
C SER A 61 -8.26 -6.24 27.90
N ASP A 62 -8.11 -4.96 28.20
CA ASP A 62 -6.94 -4.12 27.99
C ASP A 62 -5.80 -4.54 28.95
N PRO A 63 -4.68 -5.14 28.50
CA PRO A 63 -3.51 -5.26 29.34
C PRO A 63 -2.75 -3.93 29.27
N GLY A 64 -2.79 -3.18 30.37
CA GLY A 64 -2.20 -1.86 30.51
C GLY A 64 -0.86 -1.70 29.80
N PHE A 65 -0.84 -0.79 28.84
CA PHE A 65 0.36 -0.38 28.14
C PHE A 65 1.12 0.64 29.00
N SER A 66 2.16 0.17 29.70
CA SER A 66 3.19 1.06 30.24
C SER A 66 4.14 1.46 29.11
N PRO A 67 4.38 2.76 28.85
CA PRO A 67 5.35 3.17 27.85
C PRO A 67 6.77 2.72 28.25
N PRO A 68 7.61 2.26 27.31
CA PRO A 68 8.99 1.93 27.62
C PRO A 68 9.78 3.20 27.95
N THR A 69 10.34 3.23 29.16
CA THR A 69 11.38 4.18 29.57
C THR A 69 12.54 4.09 28.58
N ALA A 70 12.77 5.17 27.83
CA ALA A 70 13.93 5.29 26.94
C ALA A 70 15.21 5.30 27.77
N GLN A 71 15.92 4.16 27.82
CA GLN A 71 17.30 4.12 28.29
C GLN A 71 18.21 4.49 27.11
N SER A 72 18.62 5.76 27.09
CA SER A 72 19.66 6.29 26.22
C SER A 72 21.02 5.74 26.68
N GLY A 73 21.49 4.69 26.03
CA GLY A 73 22.84 4.15 26.18
C GLY A 73 23.76 4.68 25.07
N ALA A 74 24.11 5.96 25.13
CA ALA A 74 25.20 6.50 24.31
C ALA A 74 26.54 6.09 24.92
N GLN A 75 27.18 5.06 24.38
CA GLN A 75 28.57 4.73 24.70
C GLN A 75 29.49 5.62 23.85
N LEU A 76 29.89 6.76 24.42
CA LEU A 76 30.91 7.66 23.86
C LEU A 76 32.29 7.32 24.43
N LEU A 77 33.29 7.36 23.54
CA LEU A 77 34.72 7.44 23.85
C LEU A 77 35.02 8.60 24.82
N PRO A 78 36.09 8.51 25.64
CA PRO A 78 36.51 9.61 26.48
C PRO A 78 37.27 10.64 25.65
N ASP A 79 36.72 11.84 25.51
CA ASP A 79 37.52 13.02 25.15
C ASP A 79 37.38 14.04 26.29
N ASN A 80 38.49 14.27 26.97
CA ASN A 80 38.57 15.07 28.18
C ASN A 80 38.69 16.54 27.78
N THR A 81 37.61 17.31 27.87
CA THR A 81 37.71 18.78 27.86
C THR A 81 36.69 19.36 28.83
N SER A 82 37.10 19.48 30.09
CA SER A 82 36.34 20.19 31.12
C SER A 82 36.39 21.69 30.85
N THR A 83 35.37 22.23 30.18
CA THR A 83 35.11 23.67 30.16
C THR A 83 34.16 24.00 31.31
N SER A 84 34.70 24.64 32.35
CA SER A 84 33.94 25.24 33.45
C SER A 84 33.04 26.35 32.92
N VAL A 85 31.72 26.19 33.01
CA VAL A 85 30.75 27.26 32.74
C VAL A 85 30.19 27.72 34.09
N GLN A 86 30.63 28.90 34.53
CA GLN A 86 30.11 29.59 35.70
C GLN A 86 28.62 29.93 35.50
N ALA A 87 27.79 29.53 36.47
CA ALA A 87 26.38 29.91 36.53
C ALA A 87 26.26 31.43 36.77
N VAL A 88 25.68 32.14 35.82
CA VAL A 88 25.31 33.55 35.98
C VAL A 88 23.99 33.60 36.76
N GLN A 89 24.05 34.13 37.99
CA GLN A 89 22.90 34.39 38.84
C GLN A 89 21.97 35.40 38.16
N ALA A 90 20.71 35.02 37.92
CA ALA A 90 19.69 35.92 37.38
C ALA A 90 19.24 36.94 38.44
N ALA A 91 19.26 38.22 38.08
CA ALA A 91 18.75 39.32 38.89
C ALA A 91 17.20 39.31 38.96
N PRO A 92 16.58 39.78 40.06
CA PRO A 92 15.13 39.86 40.16
C PRO A 92 14.56 40.96 39.24
N VAL A 93 13.66 40.57 38.34
CA VAL A 93 12.93 41.49 37.46
C VAL A 93 11.84 42.20 38.26
N ALA A 94 11.89 43.53 38.28
CA ALA A 94 10.88 44.38 38.91
C ALA A 94 9.52 44.23 38.20
N ALA A 95 8.45 44.08 38.98
CA ALA A 95 7.09 43.92 38.48
C ALA A 95 6.58 45.22 37.83
N LEU A 96 6.02 45.10 36.62
CA LEU A 96 5.31 46.18 35.93
C LEU A 96 3.94 46.45 36.59
N PRO A 97 3.45 47.70 36.61
CA PRO A 97 2.13 48.03 37.17
C PRO A 97 0.99 47.46 36.31
N ALA A 98 -0.06 46.97 36.99
CA ALA A 98 -1.26 46.41 36.37
C ALA A 98 -2.03 47.49 35.57
N SER A 99 -2.43 47.13 34.34
CA SER A 99 -3.30 47.97 33.49
C SER A 99 -4.74 47.99 34.01
N PRO A 100 -5.49 49.09 33.83
CA PRO A 100 -6.87 49.20 34.33
C PRO A 100 -7.83 48.34 33.49
N THR A 101 -8.55 47.44 34.15
CA THR A 101 -9.59 46.61 33.52
C THR A 101 -10.85 47.44 33.28
N LEU A 102 -11.15 47.74 32.01
CA LEU A 102 -12.47 48.22 31.61
C LEU A 102 -13.42 47.01 31.54
N ASN A 103 -14.32 46.89 32.50
CA ASN A 103 -15.43 45.93 32.48
C ASN A 103 -16.44 46.33 31.39
N GLN A 104 -16.27 45.80 30.17
CA GLN A 104 -17.36 45.75 29.20
C GLN A 104 -18.00 44.35 29.19
N PRO A 105 -19.34 44.25 29.16
CA PRO A 105 -20.01 42.97 28.98
C PRO A 105 -19.73 42.45 27.58
N VAL A 106 -18.92 41.39 27.49
CA VAL A 106 -18.63 40.70 26.23
C VAL A 106 -19.87 39.89 25.86
N ILE A 107 -20.66 40.37 24.90
CA ILE A 107 -21.70 39.57 24.27
C ILE A 107 -20.98 38.52 23.42
N SER A 108 -20.90 37.29 23.92
CA SER A 108 -20.39 36.15 23.15
C SER A 108 -21.35 35.85 22.00
N THR A 109 -21.12 36.47 20.83
CA THR A 109 -21.63 35.93 19.58
C THR A 109 -20.85 34.65 19.30
N GLN A 110 -21.45 33.50 19.64
CA GLN A 110 -20.88 32.19 19.34
C GLN A 110 -20.71 32.08 17.82
N ALA A 111 -19.45 32.16 17.37
CA ALA A 111 -19.12 31.95 15.96
C ALA A 111 -19.68 30.59 15.52
N PRO A 112 -20.21 30.46 14.28
CA PRO A 112 -20.67 29.17 13.79
C PRO A 112 -19.55 28.14 13.94
N SER A 113 -19.87 26.97 14.49
CA SER A 113 -18.91 25.87 14.61
C SER A 113 -18.37 25.52 13.23
N ALA A 114 -17.04 25.43 13.13
CA ALA A 114 -16.40 25.03 11.88
C ALA A 114 -16.97 23.68 11.40
N PRO A 115 -17.19 23.49 10.09
CA PRO A 115 -17.75 22.26 9.56
C PRO A 115 -16.89 21.05 9.96
N ARG A 116 -17.53 19.99 10.49
CA ARG A 116 -16.87 18.75 10.92
C ARG A 116 -17.28 17.61 10.02
N ALA A 117 -16.30 16.89 9.47
CA ALA A 117 -16.52 15.61 8.82
C ALA A 117 -16.11 14.48 9.76
N LEU A 118 -16.89 13.40 9.78
CA LEU A 118 -16.55 12.15 10.47
C LEU A 118 -16.55 11.04 9.43
N MET A 119 -15.41 10.40 9.24
CA MET A 119 -15.25 9.25 8.35
C MET A 119 -15.03 8.00 9.20
N ASP A 120 -15.70 6.91 8.83
CA ASP A 120 -15.52 5.61 9.50
C ASP A 120 -14.31 4.87 8.90
N VAL A 121 -13.12 5.43 9.11
CA VAL A 121 -11.87 4.85 8.62
C VAL A 121 -11.43 3.74 9.59
N PRO A 122 -11.18 2.50 9.12
CA PRO A 122 -10.66 1.43 9.96
C PRO A 122 -9.36 1.82 10.66
N ARG A 123 -9.14 1.29 11.88
CA ARG A 123 -7.91 1.56 12.64
C ARG A 123 -7.06 0.30 12.72
N TYR A 124 -5.87 0.35 12.14
CA TYR A 124 -4.86 -0.71 12.24
C TYR A 124 -3.55 -0.14 12.78
N PRO A 125 -2.90 -0.81 13.75
CA PRO A 125 -1.63 -0.34 14.28
C PRO A 125 -0.49 -0.47 13.25
N GLN A 126 0.49 0.41 13.38
CA GLN A 126 1.78 0.24 12.70
C GLN A 126 2.45 -1.04 13.23
N GLU A 127 2.96 -1.88 12.33
CA GLU A 127 3.54 -3.19 12.69
C GLU A 127 5.08 -3.18 12.69
N ARG A 128 5.69 -2.22 12.00
CA ARG A 128 7.15 -2.15 11.75
C ARG A 128 7.59 -0.69 11.75
N ASN A 129 8.86 -0.42 12.02
CA ASN A 129 9.36 0.95 12.15
C ASN A 129 9.13 1.80 10.88
N LEU A 130 9.29 1.21 9.70
CA LEU A 130 9.22 1.91 8.41
C LEU A 130 8.07 1.48 7.52
N ASN A 131 6.98 0.94 8.08
CA ASN A 131 5.80 0.57 7.28
C ASN A 131 4.64 1.58 7.35
N CYS A 132 4.87 2.81 7.82
CA CYS A 132 3.81 3.80 7.99
C CYS A 132 3.07 4.14 6.69
N GLU A 133 3.76 4.35 5.56
CA GLU A 133 3.10 4.67 4.29
C GLU A 133 2.30 3.49 3.74
N LEU A 134 2.88 2.28 3.81
CA LEU A 134 2.22 1.05 3.39
C LEU A 134 1.00 0.76 4.26
N ARG A 135 1.12 0.96 5.57
CA ARG A 135 0.03 0.79 6.53
C ARG A 135 -1.09 1.78 6.23
N SER A 136 -0.79 3.07 6.13
CA SER A 136 -1.78 4.11 5.83
C SER A 136 -2.49 3.85 4.50
N ALA A 137 -1.76 3.41 3.48
CA ALA A 137 -2.35 3.02 2.20
C ALA A 137 -3.32 1.83 2.33
N THR A 138 -2.98 0.80 3.12
CA THR A 138 -3.88 -0.35 3.36
C THR A 138 -5.11 0.03 4.17
N VAL A 139 -4.97 0.94 5.14
CA VAL A 139 -6.10 1.48 5.92
C VAL A 139 -7.05 2.26 5.01
N LEU A 140 -6.51 3.13 4.15
CA LEU A 140 -7.32 3.88 3.19
C LEU A 140 -7.98 2.95 2.18
N ALA A 141 -7.27 1.94 1.68
CA ALA A 141 -7.86 0.95 0.78
C ALA A 141 -9.00 0.17 1.46
N ALA A 142 -8.85 -0.18 2.75
CA ALA A 142 -9.88 -0.86 3.53
C ALA A 142 -11.13 0.02 3.73
N PHE A 143 -10.96 1.33 3.91
CA PHE A 143 -12.07 2.30 3.90
C PHE A 143 -12.88 2.22 2.59
N TYR A 144 -12.22 1.98 1.46
CA TYR A 144 -12.85 1.75 0.15
C TYR A 144 -13.27 0.29 -0.13
N GLY A 145 -13.24 -0.59 0.88
CA GLY A 145 -13.66 -1.99 0.76
C GLY A 145 -12.59 -2.96 0.28
N TRP A 146 -11.34 -2.52 0.11
CA TRP A 146 -10.22 -3.38 -0.29
C TRP A 146 -9.41 -3.82 0.93
N ASN A 147 -9.51 -5.11 1.29
CA ASN A 147 -8.81 -5.67 2.44
C ASN A 147 -7.62 -6.51 2.01
N PHE A 148 -6.41 -6.06 2.37
CA PHE A 148 -5.14 -6.77 2.16
C PHE A 148 -4.10 -6.28 3.18
N ALA A 149 -3.08 -7.10 3.42
CA ALA A 149 -1.99 -6.76 4.32
C ALA A 149 -0.97 -5.82 3.66
N TRP A 150 -0.31 -4.98 4.48
CA TRP A 150 0.76 -4.11 4.00
C TRP A 150 1.91 -4.88 3.32
N LYS A 151 2.12 -6.14 3.68
CA LYS A 151 3.12 -7.03 3.06
C LYS A 151 2.79 -7.31 1.60
N GLU A 152 1.51 -7.46 1.26
CA GLU A 152 1.07 -7.68 -0.12
C GLU A 152 1.32 -6.43 -0.96
N LEU A 153 1.06 -5.24 -0.41
CA LEU A 153 1.43 -3.98 -1.04
C LEU A 153 2.94 -3.82 -1.19
N PHE A 154 3.71 -4.19 -0.17
CA PHE A 154 5.17 -4.11 -0.22
C PHE A 154 5.75 -4.94 -1.37
N VAL A 155 5.24 -6.15 -1.60
CA VAL A 155 5.69 -7.02 -2.70
C VAL A 155 5.57 -6.33 -4.06
N VAL A 156 4.49 -5.57 -4.28
CA VAL A 156 4.27 -4.88 -5.56
C VAL A 156 4.91 -3.49 -5.64
N VAL A 157 5.11 -2.82 -4.50
CA VAL A 157 5.87 -1.56 -4.40
C VAL A 157 7.35 -1.82 -4.65
N GLY A 158 7.88 -2.88 -4.06
CA GLY A 158 9.27 -3.29 -4.20
C GLY A 158 10.26 -2.46 -3.40
N HIS A 159 11.51 -2.90 -3.45
CA HIS A 159 12.67 -2.23 -2.87
C HIS A 159 13.43 -1.48 -3.97
N ASP A 160 13.95 -0.29 -3.66
CA ASP A 160 14.93 0.38 -4.51
C ASP A 160 16.34 0.34 -3.88
N PRO A 161 17.28 -0.43 -4.46
CA PRO A 161 18.62 -0.57 -3.91
C PRO A 161 19.52 0.66 -4.09
N ASN A 162 19.11 1.62 -4.92
CA ASN A 162 19.87 2.84 -5.19
C ASN A 162 19.45 4.02 -4.29
N GLY A 163 18.41 3.85 -3.47
CA GLY A 163 18.01 4.85 -2.49
C GLY A 163 17.03 5.91 -3.00
N ASP A 164 16.34 5.67 -4.10
CA ASP A 164 15.31 6.57 -4.62
C ASP A 164 13.90 6.17 -4.12
N PRO A 165 13.34 6.91 -3.16
CA PRO A 165 12.00 6.64 -2.62
C PRO A 165 10.87 6.89 -3.63
N ASN A 166 11.15 7.51 -4.78
CA ASN A 166 10.19 7.67 -5.88
C ASN A 166 10.12 6.42 -6.79
N ILE A 167 11.06 5.48 -6.65
CA ILE A 167 11.09 4.21 -7.39
C ILE A 167 10.48 3.09 -6.54
N GLY A 168 10.93 2.94 -5.29
CA GLY A 168 10.51 1.88 -4.37
C GLY A 168 10.90 2.20 -2.92
N PHE A 169 10.77 1.22 -2.03
CA PHE A 169 11.15 1.38 -0.64
C PHE A 169 12.66 1.47 -0.45
N VAL A 170 13.09 2.42 0.39
CA VAL A 170 14.48 2.71 0.72
C VAL A 170 14.75 2.31 2.17
N GLY A 171 15.66 1.34 2.34
CA GLY A 171 16.08 0.81 3.63
C GLY A 171 16.55 -0.63 3.47
N ARG A 172 17.34 -1.14 4.41
CA ARG A 172 17.75 -2.57 4.41
C ARG A 172 16.66 -3.45 4.99
N SER A 173 15.89 -2.92 5.93
CA SER A 173 14.79 -3.61 6.61
C SER A 173 13.64 -2.66 6.92
N MET A 174 12.44 -3.21 7.03
CA MET A 174 11.27 -2.52 7.59
C MET A 174 11.44 -2.17 9.08
N ASP A 175 12.41 -2.80 9.74
CA ASP A 175 12.74 -2.59 11.15
C ASP A 175 13.93 -1.64 11.36
N ASP A 176 14.48 -1.07 10.28
CA ASP A 176 15.53 -0.05 10.40
C ASP A 176 15.04 1.16 11.23
N PRO A 177 15.95 1.92 11.88
CA PRO A 177 15.57 3.12 12.62
C PRO A 177 14.86 4.15 11.75
N VAL A 178 13.87 4.84 12.35
CA VAL A 178 13.14 5.94 11.71
C VAL A 178 14.02 7.17 11.50
N GLY A 179 13.74 7.97 10.46
CA GLY A 179 14.40 9.25 10.21
C GLY A 179 15.81 9.15 9.62
N GLY A 180 16.24 7.99 9.16
CA GLY A 180 17.47 7.83 8.40
C GLY A 180 17.34 8.35 6.96
N ILE A 181 18.45 8.34 6.22
CA ILE A 181 18.50 8.56 4.77
C ILE A 181 19.37 7.47 4.15
N TYR A 182 19.19 7.18 2.86
CA TYR A 182 19.98 6.14 2.17
C TYR A 182 21.49 6.27 2.48
N PRO A 183 22.18 5.17 2.86
CA PRO A 183 21.75 3.76 2.85
C PRO A 183 21.09 3.26 4.16
N ALA A 184 20.78 4.15 5.10
CA ALA A 184 19.94 3.82 6.24
C ALA A 184 18.46 3.71 5.84
N GLY A 185 17.64 3.22 6.76
CA GLY A 185 16.19 3.13 6.57
C GLY A 185 15.55 4.50 6.38
N TYR A 186 14.70 4.63 5.36
CA TYR A 186 13.98 5.86 5.05
C TYR A 186 12.47 5.62 4.92
N GLY A 187 12.05 4.80 3.94
CA GLY A 187 10.63 4.60 3.61
C GLY A 187 10.38 4.66 2.11
N VAL A 188 9.17 5.04 1.72
CA VAL A 188 8.73 5.09 0.32
C VAL A 188 7.82 6.29 0.07
N HIS A 189 7.90 6.92 -1.11
CA HIS A 189 7.02 8.02 -1.47
C HIS A 189 5.66 7.56 -2.03
N ALA A 190 4.76 8.51 -2.23
CA ALA A 190 3.40 8.27 -2.70
C ALA A 190 3.33 7.60 -4.09
N ASP A 191 4.25 7.91 -5.00
CA ASP A 191 4.21 7.41 -6.38
C ASP A 191 4.38 5.87 -6.48
N PRO A 192 5.41 5.25 -5.88
CA PRO A 192 5.50 3.79 -5.80
C PRO A 192 4.29 3.15 -5.14
N VAL A 193 3.76 3.75 -4.08
CA VAL A 193 2.58 3.24 -3.36
C VAL A 193 1.36 3.22 -4.27
N ALA A 194 1.07 4.33 -4.96
CA ALA A 194 -0.04 4.40 -5.92
C ALA A 194 0.15 3.43 -7.10
N ARG A 195 1.39 3.28 -7.62
CA ARG A 195 1.71 2.26 -8.63
C ARG A 195 1.44 0.84 -8.10
N GLY A 196 1.84 0.55 -6.86
CA GLY A 196 1.60 -0.73 -6.20
C GLY A 196 0.11 -1.04 -6.08
N LEU A 197 -0.69 -0.10 -5.59
CA LEU A 197 -2.15 -0.23 -5.51
C LEU A 197 -2.77 -0.52 -6.89
N ARG A 198 -2.33 0.19 -7.95
CA ARG A 198 -2.80 -0.09 -9.32
C ARG A 198 -2.41 -1.49 -9.81
N ARG A 199 -1.23 -2.01 -9.43
CA ARG A 199 -0.84 -3.40 -9.72
C ARG A 199 -1.73 -4.42 -9.01
N LEU A 200 -2.33 -4.04 -7.88
CA LEU A 200 -3.35 -4.83 -7.17
C LEU A 200 -4.77 -4.64 -7.71
N GLY A 201 -4.96 -3.86 -8.79
CA GLY A 201 -6.28 -3.59 -9.39
C GLY A 201 -7.05 -2.44 -8.74
N ILE A 202 -6.41 -1.67 -7.86
CA ILE A 202 -7.04 -0.55 -7.14
C ILE A 202 -6.73 0.75 -7.89
N ALA A 203 -7.78 1.49 -8.26
CA ALA A 203 -7.61 2.82 -8.86
C ALA A 203 -7.06 3.80 -7.82
N ALA A 204 -5.78 4.16 -7.96
CA ALA A 204 -5.07 5.03 -7.03
C ALA A 204 -4.20 6.04 -7.77
N SER A 205 -4.10 7.26 -7.21
CA SER A 205 -3.29 8.36 -7.73
C SER A 205 -2.48 8.99 -6.59
N ALA A 206 -1.25 9.40 -6.90
CA ALA A 206 -0.45 10.22 -6.01
C ALA A 206 -0.74 11.70 -6.33
N HIS A 207 -0.90 12.51 -5.29
CA HIS A 207 -1.13 13.95 -5.41
C HIS A 207 0.02 14.69 -4.74
N HIS A 208 0.58 15.67 -5.44
CA HIS A 208 1.72 16.46 -5.01
C HIS A 208 1.36 17.94 -5.05
N GLY A 209 1.91 18.74 -4.14
CA GLY A 209 1.71 20.20 -4.13
C GLY A 209 0.26 20.63 -3.88
N VAL A 210 -0.59 19.75 -3.33
CA VAL A 210 -1.95 20.09 -2.92
C VAL A 210 -1.94 20.82 -1.59
N ASP A 211 -2.86 21.76 -1.40
CA ASP A 211 -2.98 22.50 -0.15
C ASP A 211 -3.95 21.84 0.84
N ALA A 212 -4.04 22.42 2.03
CA ALA A 212 -4.97 21.93 3.05
C ALA A 212 -6.44 22.11 2.67
N ALA A 213 -6.77 23.05 1.77
CA ALA A 213 -8.15 23.24 1.31
C ALA A 213 -8.59 22.06 0.44
N TRP A 214 -7.74 21.63 -0.48
CA TRP A 214 -7.98 20.45 -1.31
C TRP A 214 -8.21 19.18 -0.47
N LEU A 215 -7.40 18.96 0.57
CA LEU A 215 -7.58 17.82 1.50
C LEU A 215 -8.91 17.89 2.24
N ARG A 216 -9.30 19.07 2.74
CA ARG A 216 -10.62 19.26 3.37
C ARG A 216 -11.75 18.95 2.40
N ASP A 217 -11.64 19.37 1.15
CA ASP A 217 -12.66 19.10 0.13
C ASP A 217 -12.78 17.61 -0.19
N GLN A 218 -11.68 16.84 -0.17
CA GLN A 218 -11.74 15.38 -0.29
C GLN A 218 -12.49 14.77 0.91
N ILE A 219 -12.11 15.15 2.12
CA ILE A 219 -12.70 14.63 3.36
C ILE A 219 -14.21 14.96 3.44
N TYR A 220 -14.62 16.19 3.10
CA TYR A 220 -16.05 16.56 3.08
C TYR A 220 -16.84 15.84 1.99
N ALA A 221 -16.17 15.44 0.91
CA ALA A 221 -16.77 14.61 -0.12
C ALA A 221 -16.71 13.10 0.20
N GLY A 222 -16.23 12.72 1.38
CA GLY A 222 -16.12 11.33 1.83
C GLY A 222 -15.01 10.54 1.11
N ARG A 223 -13.93 11.21 0.72
CA ARG A 223 -12.80 10.60 -0.02
C ARG A 223 -11.49 10.60 0.76
#